data_AF-Q6QWB7-F1
#
_entry.id   AF-Q6QWB7-F1
#
_cell.length_a   1.000
_cell.length_b   1.000
_cell.length_c   1.000
_cell.angle_alpha   90.00
_cell.angle_beta   90.00
_cell.angle_gamma   90.00
#
_symmetry.space_group_name_H-M   'P 1'
#
loop_
_entity.id
_entity.type
_entity.pdbx_description
1 polymer ?
#
loop_
_entity_poly.entity_id
_entity_poly.type
_entity_poly.pdbx_seq_one_letter_code
_entity_poly.pdbx_strand_id
1 'polypeptide(L)'
;MRILLLSRYSPRGPSSRLRHYQFLPALAEAGLTVTVAPLLPDSYLEALYTGQTRPPRSIAAAYAARIRQMATARNFDLLWIEKELLPWFPYGAERWILESAPPYVVDFDDAWFHHYDRSRWPLVRRILGGKLIG
;
A
#
# COMPACT_ATOMS: atom_id res chain seq x y z
N MET A 1 -5.48 -16.60 13.06
CA MET A 1 -4.37 -16.08 12.22
C MET A 1 -4.39 -14.57 12.23
N ARG A 2 -3.23 -13.92 12.39
CA ARG A 2 -3.05 -12.47 12.43
C ARG A 2 -2.54 -11.96 11.09
N ILE A 3 -3.29 -11.06 10.47
CA ILE A 3 -2.99 -10.49 9.15
C ILE A 3 -2.70 -9.01 9.31
N LEU A 4 -1.64 -8.52 8.66
CA LEU A 4 -1.38 -7.09 8.52
C LEU A 4 -1.77 -6.63 7.11
N LEU A 5 -2.85 -5.87 7.01
CA LEU A 5 -3.31 -5.27 5.76
C LEU A 5 -2.62 -3.91 5.55
N LEU A 6 -1.73 -3.84 4.57
CA LEU A 6 -1.05 -2.64 4.11
C LEU A 6 -1.86 -1.98 2.99
N SER A 7 -2.98 -1.37 3.36
CA SER A 7 -3.85 -0.65 2.43
C SER A 7 -3.21 0.67 1.97
N ARG A 8 -3.67 1.20 0.83
CA ARG A 8 -3.23 2.51 0.36
C ARG A 8 -3.91 3.64 1.14
N TYR A 9 -5.21 3.50 1.35
CA TYR A 9 -6.03 4.50 2.01
C TYR A 9 -6.75 3.91 3.22
N SER A 10 -7.14 4.81 4.12
CA SER A 10 -8.10 4.53 5.18
C SER A 10 -9.49 4.12 4.60
N PRO A 11 -10.46 3.73 5.44
CA PRO A 11 -11.82 3.39 4.98
C PRO A 11 -12.52 4.52 4.18
N ARG A 12 -12.07 5.77 4.29
CA ARG A 12 -12.63 6.89 3.53
C ARG A 12 -12.30 6.80 2.03
N GLY A 13 -11.19 6.14 1.67
CA GLY A 13 -10.80 5.92 0.28
C GLY A 13 -11.63 4.80 -0.36
N PRO A 14 -12.46 5.09 -1.39
CA PRO A 14 -13.34 4.07 -1.98
C PRO A 14 -12.60 2.87 -2.57
N SER A 15 -11.42 3.09 -3.16
CA SER A 15 -10.64 2.02 -3.79
C SER A 15 -10.18 0.96 -2.79
N SER A 16 -9.74 1.39 -1.60
CA SER A 16 -9.31 0.48 -0.54
C SER A 16 -10.53 -0.09 0.18
N ARG A 17 -11.57 0.73 0.44
CA ARG A 17 -12.79 0.32 1.15
C ARG A 17 -13.49 -0.86 0.48
N LEU A 18 -13.76 -0.74 -0.82
CA LEU A 18 -14.53 -1.74 -1.58
C LEU A 18 -13.74 -3.01 -1.85
N ARG A 19 -12.41 -2.95 -1.93
CA ARG A 19 -11.58 -4.14 -2.17
C ARG A 19 -11.18 -4.88 -0.91
N HIS A 20 -11.05 -4.18 0.22
CA HIS A 20 -10.46 -4.76 1.43
C HIS A 20 -11.36 -4.60 2.65
N TYR A 21 -11.76 -3.37 2.99
CA TYR A 21 -12.40 -3.10 4.28
C TYR A 21 -13.78 -3.75 4.43
N GLN A 22 -14.54 -3.88 3.34
CA GLN A 22 -15.87 -4.51 3.38
C GLN A 22 -15.83 -5.99 3.79
N PHE A 23 -14.68 -6.66 3.63
CA PHE A 23 -14.52 -8.08 3.95
C PHE A 23 -14.02 -8.31 5.38
N LEU A 24 -13.57 -7.26 6.09
CA LEU A 24 -13.03 -7.39 7.45
C LEU A 24 -14.02 -8.05 8.44
N PRO A 25 -15.35 -7.75 8.41
CA PRO A 25 -16.30 -8.43 9.27
C PRO A 25 -16.37 -9.94 9.01
N ALA A 26 -16.48 -10.35 7.74
CA ALA A 26 -16.53 -11.77 7.37
C ALA A 26 -15.23 -12.52 7.73
N LEU A 27 -14.07 -11.86 7.59
CA LEU A 27 -12.78 -12.43 8.01
C LEU A 27 -12.73 -12.59 9.54
N ALA A 28 -13.25 -11.63 10.30
CA ALA A 28 -13.33 -11.73 11.76
C ALA A 28 -14.25 -12.87 12.22
N GLU A 29 -15.41 -13.04 11.57
CA GLU A 29 -16.32 -14.18 11.81
C GLU A 29 -15.66 -15.53 11.51
N ALA A 30 -14.76 -15.58 10.52
CA ALA A 30 -13.94 -16.75 10.21
C ALA A 30 -12.75 -16.96 11.18
N GLY A 31 -12.62 -16.18 12.25
CA GLY A 31 -11.55 -16.29 13.25
C GLY A 31 -10.21 -15.67 12.83
N LEU A 32 -10.23 -14.79 11.82
CA LEU A 32 -9.04 -14.06 11.35
C LEU A 32 -8.99 -12.67 11.99
N THR A 33 -7.82 -12.27 12.48
CA THR A 33 -7.62 -10.94 13.05
C THR A 33 -6.84 -10.09 12.06
N VAL A 34 -7.48 -9.08 11.47
CA VAL A 34 -6.84 -8.18 10.50
C VAL A 34 -6.52 -6.85 11.17
N THR A 35 -5.24 -6.49 11.23
CA THR A 35 -4.77 -5.15 11.59
C THR A 35 -4.57 -4.35 10.31
N VAL A 36 -5.16 -3.17 10.22
CA VAL A 36 -5.07 -2.33 9.03
C VAL A 36 -4.08 -1.19 9.23
N ALA A 37 -3.21 -1.00 8.24
CA ALA A 37 -2.13 -0.03 8.23
C ALA A 37 -2.12 0.77 6.92
N PRO A 38 -3.02 1.78 6.80
CA PRO A 38 -3.12 2.59 5.60
C PRO A 38 -1.85 3.42 5.38
N LEU A 39 -1.38 3.53 4.14
CA LEU A 39 -0.25 4.37 3.78
C LEU A 39 -0.61 5.86 3.98
N LEU A 40 -1.75 6.26 3.41
CA LEU A 40 -2.17 7.66 3.37
C LEU A 40 -3.34 7.87 4.35
N PRO A 41 -3.20 8.79 5.33
CA PRO A 41 -4.22 9.03 6.35
C PRO A 41 -5.44 9.78 5.81
N ASP A 42 -6.50 9.87 6.63
CA ASP A 42 -7.72 10.60 6.28
C ASP A 42 -7.47 12.06 5.87
N SER A 43 -6.53 12.74 6.52
CA SER A 43 -6.17 14.12 6.17
C SER A 43 -5.62 14.26 4.74
N TYR A 44 -4.96 13.22 4.22
CA TYR A 44 -4.54 13.19 2.82
C TYR A 44 -5.75 13.12 1.88
N LEU A 45 -6.74 12.29 2.21
CA LEU A 45 -7.96 12.13 1.42
C LEU A 45 -8.84 13.38 1.46
N GLU A 46 -8.98 13.99 2.63
CA GLU A 46 -9.66 15.27 2.78
C GLU A 46 -9.05 16.32 1.86
N ALA A 47 -7.73 16.53 1.95
CA ALA A 47 -7.04 17.48 1.09
C ALA A 47 -7.18 17.14 -0.40
N LEU A 48 -7.19 15.85 -0.76
CA LEU A 48 -7.42 15.38 -2.13
C LEU A 48 -8.82 15.77 -2.63
N TYR A 49 -9.86 15.54 -1.83
CA TYR A 49 -11.25 15.80 -2.23
C TYR A 49 -11.62 17.27 -2.20
N THR A 50 -10.99 18.07 -1.35
CA THR A 50 -11.22 19.53 -1.27
C THR A 50 -10.29 20.33 -2.18
N GLY A 51 -9.43 19.67 -2.96
CA GLY A 51 -8.46 20.35 -3.84
C GLY A 51 -7.35 21.11 -3.10
N GLN A 52 -7.14 20.82 -1.82
CA GLN A 52 -6.10 21.47 -1.01
C GLN A 52 -4.70 20.92 -1.34
N THR A 53 -3.69 21.68 -0.96
CA THR A 53 -2.30 21.28 -1.13
C THR A 53 -1.97 20.08 -0.23
N ARG A 54 -1.29 19.10 -0.79
CA ARG A 54 -0.80 17.91 -0.09
C ARG A 54 0.69 18.12 0.19
N PRO A 55 1.08 18.51 1.41
CA PRO A 55 2.44 18.94 1.66
C PRO A 55 3.41 17.74 1.53
N PRO A 56 4.55 17.88 0.82
CA PRO A 56 5.49 16.76 0.62
C PRO A 56 5.95 16.08 1.92
N ARG A 57 6.05 16.85 3.01
CA ARG A 57 6.37 16.33 4.35
C ARG A 57 5.37 15.30 4.88
N SER A 58 4.07 15.44 4.59
CA SER A 58 3.08 14.48 5.09
C SER A 58 3.15 13.17 4.32
N ILE A 59 3.46 13.25 3.02
CA ILE A 59 3.72 12.08 2.18
C ILE A 59 4.99 11.39 2.66
N ALA A 60 6.09 12.12 2.87
CA ALA A 60 7.33 11.55 3.40
C ALA A 60 7.12 10.88 4.78
N ALA A 61 6.34 11.51 5.67
CA ALA A 61 5.99 10.95 6.97
C ALA A 61 5.17 9.65 6.86
N ALA A 62 4.25 9.57 5.90
CA ALA A 62 3.49 8.36 5.59
C ALA A 62 4.40 7.20 5.15
N TYR A 63 5.37 7.47 4.28
CA TYR A 63 6.35 6.44 3.86
C TYR A 63 7.25 6.00 5.01
N ALA A 64 7.71 6.94 5.85
CA ALA A 64 8.49 6.61 7.03
C ALA A 64 7.67 5.75 8.03
N ALA A 65 6.38 6.04 8.18
CA ALA A 65 5.48 5.22 9.00
C ALA A 65 5.32 3.80 8.43
N ARG A 66 5.16 3.65 7.10
CA ARG A 66 5.12 2.35 6.43
C ARG A 66 6.38 1.53 6.67
N ILE A 67 7.56 2.14 6.55
CA ILE A 67 8.83 1.46 6.83
C ILE A 67 8.92 1.02 8.29
N ARG A 68 8.47 1.86 9.24
CA ARG A 68 8.41 1.47 10.66
C ARG A 68 7.42 0.33 10.93
N GLN A 69 6.27 0.32 10.25
CA GLN A 69 5.31 -0.79 10.36
C GLN A 69 5.95 -2.12 9.93
N MET A 70 6.79 -2.09 8.89
CA MET A 70 7.52 -3.27 8.43
C MET A 70 8.51 -3.82 9.46
N ALA A 71 9.06 -2.98 10.35
CA ALA A 71 9.89 -3.47 11.46
C ALA A 71 9.11 -4.39 12.43
N THR A 72 7.78 -4.24 12.50
CA THR A 72 6.90 -5.09 13.31
C THR A 72 6.13 -6.14 12.50
N ALA A 73 6.36 -6.22 11.18
CA ALA A 73 5.63 -7.11 10.28
C ALA A 73 5.77 -8.59 10.65
N ARG A 74 6.92 -9.00 11.24
CA ARG A 74 7.17 -10.38 11.67
C ARG A 74 6.27 -10.85 12.82
N ASN A 75 5.55 -9.94 13.48
CA ASN A 75 4.57 -10.29 14.52
C ASN A 75 3.22 -10.76 13.93
N PHE A 76 3.12 -10.85 12.61
CA PHE A 76 1.93 -11.28 11.88
C PHE A 76 2.24 -12.54 11.09
N ASP A 77 1.21 -13.36 10.88
CA ASP A 77 1.30 -14.62 10.16
C ASP A 77 1.28 -14.39 8.63
N LEU A 78 0.64 -13.30 8.19
CA LEU A 78 0.47 -12.95 6.77
C LEU A 78 0.47 -11.43 6.58
N LEU A 79 1.12 -10.95 5.51
CA LEU A 79 0.87 -9.60 4.99
C LEU A 79 -0.11 -9.63 3.83
N TRP A 80 -1.04 -8.68 3.83
CA TRP A 80 -1.93 -8.43 2.72
C TRP A 80 -1.64 -7.02 2.19
N ILE A 81 -1.06 -6.92 1.00
CA ILE A 81 -0.55 -5.67 0.44
C ILE A 81 -1.47 -5.19 -0.68
N GLU A 82 -2.03 -3.98 -0.54
CA GLU A 82 -2.78 -3.36 -1.62
C GLU A 82 -1.81 -2.73 -2.63
N LYS A 83 -1.76 -3.26 -3.85
CA LYS A 83 -1.00 -2.77 -5.02
C LYS A 83 0.51 -2.81 -4.85
N GLU A 84 1.07 -2.05 -3.93
CA GLU A 84 2.51 -1.89 -3.75
C GLU A 84 2.83 -1.58 -2.28
N LEU A 85 3.98 -2.04 -1.81
CA LEU A 85 4.43 -1.76 -0.43
C LEU A 85 4.83 -0.29 -0.29
N LEU A 86 5.57 0.23 -1.27
CA LEU A 86 6.01 1.62 -1.38
C LEU A 86 5.72 2.15 -2.80
N PRO A 87 4.54 2.76 -3.04
CA PRO A 87 4.22 3.33 -4.34
C PRO A 87 5.29 4.31 -4.82
N TRP A 88 5.55 4.39 -6.12
CA TRP A 88 6.58 5.27 -6.72
C TRP A 88 8.03 5.01 -6.27
N PHE A 89 8.29 3.92 -5.55
CA PHE A 89 9.64 3.50 -5.17
C PHE A 89 10.15 2.37 -6.09
N PRO A 90 11.48 2.25 -6.34
CA PRO A 90 12.01 1.17 -7.16
C PRO A 90 11.78 -0.21 -6.52
N TYR A 91 11.43 -1.21 -7.34
CA TYR A 91 11.16 -2.57 -6.86
C TYR A 91 12.30 -3.15 -6.03
N GLY A 92 13.57 -2.90 -6.40
CA GLY A 92 14.73 -3.43 -5.68
C GLY A 92 14.76 -3.05 -4.20
N ALA A 93 14.28 -1.85 -3.84
CA ALA A 93 14.22 -1.42 -2.45
C ALA A 93 13.03 -2.02 -1.69
N GLU A 94 11.89 -2.21 -2.36
CA GLU A 94 10.77 -2.95 -1.78
C GLU A 94 11.13 -4.43 -1.56
N ARG A 95 11.82 -5.04 -2.52
CA ARG A 95 12.28 -6.42 -2.44
C ARG A 95 13.14 -6.67 -1.20
N TRP A 96 14.09 -5.80 -0.89
CA TRP A 96 14.92 -5.94 0.31
C TRP A 96 14.10 -5.95 1.60
N ILE A 97 13.03 -5.14 1.67
CA ILE A 97 12.11 -5.13 2.81
C ILE A 97 11.28 -6.42 2.85
N LEU A 98 10.75 -6.84 1.69
CA LEU A 98 9.90 -8.03 1.55
C LEU A 98 10.65 -9.34 1.77
N GLU A 99 11.95 -9.41 1.48
CA GLU A 99 12.80 -10.59 1.76
C GLU A 99 12.84 -10.94 3.25
N SER A 100 12.61 -9.95 4.12
CA SER A 100 12.59 -10.11 5.57
C SER A 100 11.18 -10.25 6.17
N ALA A 101 10.14 -10.15 5.34
CA ALA A 101 8.73 -10.16 5.73
C ALA A 101 8.18 -11.59 5.91
N PRO A 102 7.11 -11.79 6.67
CA PRO A 102 6.37 -13.05 6.68
C PRO A 102 5.70 -13.29 5.30
N PRO A 103 5.11 -14.48 5.07
CA PRO A 103 4.35 -14.75 3.84
C PRO A 103 3.40 -13.61 3.50
N TYR A 104 3.30 -13.27 2.21
CA TYR A 104 2.51 -12.11 1.79
C TYR A 104 1.71 -12.38 0.52
N VAL A 105 0.57 -11.71 0.43
CA VAL A 105 -0.32 -11.66 -0.74
C VAL A 105 -0.35 -10.21 -1.22
N VAL A 106 -0.17 -10.01 -2.52
CA VAL A 106 -0.29 -8.68 -3.14
C VAL A 106 -1.54 -8.66 -4.02
N ASP A 107 -2.47 -7.76 -3.73
CA ASP A 107 -3.64 -7.48 -4.58
C ASP A 107 -3.24 -6.46 -5.65
N PHE A 108 -3.00 -6.92 -6.88
CA PHE A 108 -2.72 -6.07 -8.03
C PHE A 108 -4.01 -5.73 -8.78
N ASP A 109 -4.12 -4.45 -9.17
CA ASP A 109 -5.20 -3.96 -10.01
C ASP A 109 -4.65 -3.80 -11.44
N ASP A 110 -5.25 -4.44 -12.44
CA ASP A 110 -4.72 -4.56 -13.81
C ASP A 110 -4.44 -3.21 -14.48
N ALA A 111 -5.10 -2.14 -14.05
CA ALA A 111 -4.87 -0.78 -14.55
C ALA A 111 -3.76 -0.01 -13.80
N TRP A 112 -3.24 -0.54 -12.69
CA TRP A 112 -2.28 0.16 -11.84
C TRP A 112 -0.94 0.40 -12.54
N PHE A 113 -0.46 -0.55 -13.34
CA PHE A 113 0.83 -0.43 -14.06
C PHE A 113 0.85 0.70 -15.09
N HIS A 114 -0.31 1.07 -15.65
CA HIS A 114 -0.41 2.16 -16.61
C HIS A 114 0.04 3.51 -16.03
N HIS A 115 0.03 3.68 -14.70
CA HIS A 115 0.52 4.90 -14.04
C HIS A 115 2.03 5.10 -14.23
N TYR A 116 2.80 4.01 -14.42
CA TYR A 116 4.25 4.05 -14.57
C TYR A 116 4.67 3.97 -16.04
N ASP A 117 4.14 2.99 -16.78
CA ASP A 117 4.51 2.75 -18.19
C ASP A 117 4.11 3.94 -19.09
N ARG A 118 2.94 4.55 -18.85
CA ARG A 118 2.47 5.72 -19.61
C ARG A 118 2.85 7.06 -18.97
N SER A 119 3.77 7.07 -18.01
CA SER A 119 4.20 8.32 -17.36
C SER A 119 4.85 9.26 -18.37
N ARG A 120 4.54 10.56 -18.27
CA ARG A 120 5.13 11.61 -19.12
C ARG A 120 6.64 11.78 -18.88
N TRP A 121 7.16 11.26 -17.77
CA TRP A 121 8.56 11.40 -17.35
C TRP A 121 9.39 10.18 -17.78
N PRO A 122 10.41 10.34 -18.65
CA PRO A 122 11.20 9.22 -19.16
C PRO A 122 11.92 8.39 -18.08
N LEU A 123 12.35 9.05 -16.99
CA LEU A 123 12.98 8.36 -15.86
C LEU A 123 12.00 7.46 -15.09
N VAL A 124 10.75 7.90 -14.94
CA VAL A 124 9.69 7.08 -14.32
C VAL A 124 9.44 5.84 -15.17
N ARG A 125 9.35 5.98 -16.51
CA ARG A 125 9.20 4.82 -17.40
C ARG A 125 10.39 3.87 -17.32
N ARG A 126 11.61 4.40 -17.29
CA ARG A 126 12.83 3.58 -17.28
C ARG A 126 13.08 2.84 -15.95
N ILE A 127 12.73 3.46 -14.82
CA ILE A 127 12.99 2.88 -13.49
C ILE A 127 11.78 2.09 -12.96
N LEU A 128 10.56 2.51 -13.28
CA LEU A 128 9.32 1.94 -12.72
C LEU A 128 8.43 1.25 -13.77
N GLY A 129 8.74 1.36 -15.07
CA GLY A 129 7.94 0.73 -16.12
C GLY A 129 7.92 -0.80 -16.06
N GLY A 130 9.03 -1.42 -15.66
CA GLY A 130 9.15 -2.87 -15.43
C GLY A 130 8.91 -3.30 -13.98
N LYS A 131 8.35 -2.44 -13.12
CA LYS A 131 8.21 -2.74 -11.68
C LYS A 131 7.18 -3.84 -11.39
N LEU A 132 6.15 -3.93 -12.22
CA LEU A 132 4.98 -4.80 -12.02
C LEU A 132 4.89 -5.94 -13.03
N ILE A 133 5.78 -5.91 -14.02
CA ILE A 133 5.94 -6.93 -15.05
C ILE A 133 7.31 -7.54 -14.72
N GLY A 134 7.29 -8.66 -13.99
CA GLY A 134 8.51 -9.41 -13.68
C GLY A 134 9.27 -9.82 -14.94
#